data_AF-A0A8I3A7I7-F1
#
_entry.id   AF-A0A8I3A7I7-F1
#
_cell.length_a   1.000
_cell.length_b   1.000
_cell.length_c   1.000
_cell.angle_alpha   90.00
_cell.angle_beta   90.00
_cell.angle_gamma   90.00
#
_symmetry.space_group_name_H-M   'P 1'
#
loop_
_entity.id
_entity.type
_entity.pdbx_description
1 polymer ?
#
loop_
_entity_poly.entity_id
_entity_poly.type
_entity_poly.pdbx_seq_one_letter_code
_entity_poly.pdbx_strand_id
1 'polypeptide(L)'
;MTSQSGPDPIVLTLFANRFMSVAEAMGRSLRQTSISTNIKERLDFSCALFAPDGDLVANAPFIPIHLGSMSFAVKYQMQLHGKTLKDGDVLMTNSPHAGGSHLPDITIITPVFDTTTHEIIFFTASRGHHADIGGILPGSMPPTSVSIFEEGAEIDSFKIVDGGVFDQRGLYEYMIERPARYPGSSGCRNIRDVESDLKAQIAANYKGVQLLRASERGIFFAPMTAHSVGLVVEEYGLKTVQENMYHIRANAENSVRNLLVDVAKRAGSNVLTAVDYLDDGTPIQLRVEIDEKRRSAMLDFEGTGCEVRGNLNAPISVVHSAVIYCMRAMLDVEIPLNAGCLVPLDGGELERLTVRIPKNSVLSPSRTAAVCGGNVLTSQRIVDVVLKAFHACAASQGCTK
;
A
#
# COMPACT_ATOMS: atom_id res chain seq x y z
N MET A 1 29.58 -26.53 -19.59
CA MET A 1 29.90 -25.14 -19.18
C MET A 1 28.60 -24.51 -18.74
N THR A 2 28.37 -24.45 -17.43
CA THR A 2 27.17 -23.88 -16.82
C THR A 2 27.28 -22.35 -16.88
N SER A 3 26.52 -21.71 -17.76
CA SER A 3 26.42 -20.25 -17.79
C SER A 3 25.75 -19.78 -16.50
N GLN A 4 26.53 -19.28 -15.55
CA GLN A 4 26.04 -18.32 -14.57
C GLN A 4 25.68 -17.04 -15.32
N SER A 5 24.47 -16.95 -15.85
CA SER A 5 23.93 -15.70 -16.38
C SER A 5 22.82 -15.26 -15.45
N GLY A 6 23.11 -14.30 -14.57
CA GLY A 6 22.07 -13.53 -13.91
C GLY A 6 21.16 -12.82 -14.92
N PRO A 7 20.05 -12.22 -14.48
CA PRO A 7 19.13 -11.52 -15.38
C PRO A 7 19.87 -10.43 -16.17
N ASP A 8 19.58 -10.32 -17.47
CA ASP A 8 20.14 -9.26 -18.32
C ASP A 8 19.66 -7.89 -17.77
N PRO A 9 20.57 -6.99 -17.35
CA PRO A 9 20.21 -5.70 -16.80
C PRO A 9 19.35 -4.84 -17.75
N ILE A 10 19.53 -4.98 -19.06
CA ILE A 10 18.75 -4.26 -20.07
C ILE A 10 17.30 -4.76 -20.06
N VAL A 11 17.12 -6.07 -20.06
CA VAL A 11 15.81 -6.72 -20.02
C VAL A 11 15.09 -6.39 -18.70
N LEU A 12 15.80 -6.44 -17.58
CA LEU A 12 15.24 -6.11 -16.27
C LEU A 12 14.75 -4.65 -16.21
N THR A 13 15.53 -3.72 -16.77
CA THR A 13 15.17 -2.29 -16.86
C THR A 13 13.96 -2.09 -17.77
N LEU A 14 13.87 -2.82 -18.88
CA LEU A 14 12.71 -2.77 -19.79
C LEU A 14 11.42 -3.22 -19.08
N PHE A 15 11.47 -4.34 -18.36
CA PHE A 15 10.33 -4.84 -17.59
C PHE A 15 9.90 -3.85 -16.49
N ALA A 16 10.84 -3.34 -15.71
CA ALA A 16 10.56 -2.37 -14.65
C ALA A 16 9.85 -1.12 -15.18
N ASN A 17 10.33 -0.54 -16.27
CA ASN A 17 9.71 0.62 -16.90
C ASN A 17 8.31 0.33 -17.45
N ARG A 18 8.07 -0.87 -17.97
CA ARG A 18 6.75 -1.26 -18.47
C ARG A 18 5.72 -1.46 -17.36
N PHE A 19 6.10 -2.12 -16.26
CA PHE A 19 5.22 -2.22 -15.10
C PHE A 19 4.89 -0.85 -14.52
N MET A 20 5.89 0.03 -14.42
CA MET A 20 5.71 1.42 -14.00
C MET A 20 4.74 2.17 -14.92
N SER A 21 4.92 2.06 -16.24
CA SER A 21 4.06 2.71 -17.24
C SER A 21 2.58 2.29 -17.12
N VAL A 22 2.31 1.04 -16.74
CA VAL A 22 0.94 0.57 -16.49
C VAL A 22 0.37 1.25 -15.24
N ALA A 23 1.10 1.28 -14.12
CA ALA A 23 0.66 1.96 -12.91
C ALA A 23 0.42 3.46 -13.14
N GLU A 24 1.28 4.13 -13.90
CA GLU A 24 1.12 5.53 -14.30
C GLU A 24 -0.10 5.74 -15.23
N ALA A 25 -0.37 4.81 -16.15
CA ALA A 25 -1.54 4.87 -17.00
C ALA A 25 -2.85 4.72 -16.19
N MET A 26 -2.86 3.83 -15.19
CA MET A 26 -3.96 3.74 -14.22
C MET A 26 -4.13 5.05 -13.48
N GLY A 27 -3.04 5.63 -12.96
CA GLY A 27 -3.09 6.88 -12.19
C GLY A 27 -3.54 8.08 -13.01
N ARG A 28 -3.09 8.21 -14.27
CA ARG A 28 -3.58 9.24 -15.19
C ARG A 28 -5.08 9.08 -15.47
N SER A 29 -5.54 7.84 -15.66
CA SER A 29 -6.96 7.57 -15.85
C SER A 29 -7.77 8.00 -14.63
N LEU A 30 -7.35 7.60 -13.42
CA LEU A 30 -8.03 7.95 -12.17
C LEU A 30 -8.11 9.47 -11.97
N ARG A 31 -7.00 10.18 -12.16
CA ARG A 31 -6.95 11.65 -12.06
C ARG A 31 -7.91 12.33 -13.03
N GLN A 32 -8.04 11.82 -14.25
CA GLN A 32 -8.87 12.44 -15.29
C GLN A 32 -10.37 12.18 -15.12
N THR A 33 -10.75 11.03 -14.56
CA THR A 33 -12.15 10.62 -14.42
C THR A 33 -12.75 10.88 -13.04
N SER A 34 -11.92 11.07 -12.02
CA SER A 34 -12.37 11.48 -10.69
C SER A 34 -12.96 12.90 -10.70
N ILE A 35 -13.92 13.13 -9.81
CA ILE A 35 -14.57 14.43 -9.62
C ILE A 35 -14.16 15.13 -8.32
N SER A 36 -13.66 14.40 -7.30
CA SER A 36 -13.20 15.05 -6.08
C SER A 36 -11.91 15.80 -6.27
N THR A 37 -11.80 16.94 -5.57
CA THR A 37 -10.58 17.73 -5.51
C THR A 37 -9.43 16.98 -4.86
N ASN A 38 -9.70 16.06 -3.93
CA ASN A 38 -8.68 15.26 -3.25
C ASN A 38 -7.92 14.37 -4.24
N ILE A 39 -8.64 13.63 -5.09
CA ILE A 39 -7.99 12.74 -6.07
C ILE A 39 -7.50 13.55 -7.27
N LYS A 40 -8.34 14.43 -7.85
CA LYS A 40 -8.04 15.12 -9.11
C LYS A 40 -6.94 16.17 -9.01
N GLU A 41 -6.98 16.99 -7.96
CA GLU A 41 -6.13 18.18 -7.82
C GLU A 41 -5.03 17.97 -6.78
N ARG A 42 -5.37 17.42 -5.60
CA ARG A 42 -4.38 17.15 -4.53
C ARG A 42 -3.56 15.89 -4.78
N LEU A 43 -3.97 15.05 -5.74
CA LEU A 43 -3.33 13.77 -6.08
C LEU A 43 -3.26 12.80 -4.90
N ASP A 44 -4.29 12.83 -4.05
CA ASP A 44 -4.41 11.99 -2.87
C ASP A 44 -4.93 10.59 -3.23
N PHE A 45 -4.12 9.89 -4.03
CA PHE A 45 -4.40 8.54 -4.49
C PHE A 45 -3.11 7.80 -4.85
N SER A 46 -3.18 6.49 -5.03
CA SER A 46 -2.10 5.70 -5.61
C SER A 46 -2.67 4.54 -6.42
N CYS A 47 -1.95 4.17 -7.48
CA CYS A 47 -2.26 3.04 -8.34
C CYS A 47 -1.06 2.10 -8.34
N ALA A 48 -1.31 0.80 -8.21
CA ALA A 48 -0.25 -0.19 -8.07
C ALA A 48 -0.60 -1.53 -8.71
N LEU A 49 0.47 -2.25 -9.06
CA LEU A 49 0.45 -3.60 -9.59
C LEU A 49 1.03 -4.55 -8.57
N PHE A 50 0.40 -5.70 -8.43
CA PHE A 50 0.81 -6.74 -7.50
C PHE A 50 0.95 -8.06 -8.22
N ALA A 51 1.93 -8.83 -7.78
CA ALA A 51 2.22 -10.17 -8.24
C ALA A 51 1.12 -11.16 -7.81
N PRO A 52 1.09 -12.40 -8.34
CA PRO A 52 0.13 -13.43 -7.92
C PRO A 52 0.16 -13.74 -6.42
N ASP A 53 1.30 -13.50 -5.75
CA ASP A 53 1.51 -13.66 -4.31
C ASP A 53 1.05 -12.42 -3.49
N GLY A 54 0.52 -11.39 -4.16
CA GLY A 54 0.01 -10.16 -3.54
C GLY A 54 1.10 -9.14 -3.20
N ASP A 55 2.35 -9.38 -3.58
CA ASP A 55 3.46 -8.46 -3.34
C ASP A 55 3.47 -7.32 -4.37
N LEU A 56 3.81 -6.12 -3.90
CA LEU A 56 3.95 -4.92 -4.74
C LEU A 56 5.05 -5.09 -5.80
N VAL A 57 4.70 -4.81 -7.05
CA VAL A 57 5.60 -4.88 -8.22
C VAL A 57 6.00 -3.49 -8.67
N ALA A 58 5.00 -2.63 -8.90
CA ALA A 58 5.18 -1.27 -9.37
C ALA A 58 4.03 -0.39 -8.88
N ASN A 59 4.29 0.91 -8.76
CA ASN A 59 3.32 1.89 -8.30
C ASN A 59 3.52 3.24 -8.99
N ALA A 60 2.44 3.97 -9.22
CA ALA A 60 2.55 5.37 -9.64
C ALA A 60 3.00 6.25 -8.45
N PRO A 61 3.89 7.23 -8.68
CA PRO A 61 4.46 8.05 -7.61
C PRO A 61 3.49 9.16 -7.20
N PHE A 62 2.81 8.99 -6.06
CA PHE A 62 1.96 10.06 -5.49
C PHE A 62 2.04 10.09 -3.97
N ILE A 63 1.75 8.98 -3.27
CA ILE A 63 1.74 8.93 -1.81
C ILE A 63 2.48 7.70 -1.27
N PRO A 64 3.64 7.88 -0.60
CA PRO A 64 4.45 6.76 -0.11
C PRO A 64 3.74 5.86 0.92
N ILE A 65 2.88 6.41 1.80
CA ILE A 65 2.22 5.63 2.85
C ILE A 65 1.24 4.57 2.31
N HIS A 66 0.74 4.76 1.09
CA HIS A 66 -0.15 3.80 0.44
C HIS A 66 0.56 2.48 0.09
N LEU A 67 1.88 2.47 -0.05
CA LEU A 67 2.58 1.38 -0.75
C LEU A 67 2.78 0.14 0.11
N GLY A 68 3.20 0.32 1.35
CA GLY A 68 3.26 -0.79 2.31
C GLY A 68 1.85 -1.29 2.60
N SER A 69 0.94 -0.38 2.94
CA SER A 69 -0.41 -0.69 3.38
C SER A 69 -1.31 -1.33 2.31
N MET A 70 -1.19 -0.95 1.03
CA MET A 70 -1.93 -1.63 -0.05
C MET A 70 -1.51 -3.09 -0.24
N SER A 71 -0.25 -3.45 -0.02
CA SER A 71 0.21 -4.84 -0.09
C SER A 71 -0.45 -5.70 0.99
N PHE A 72 -0.61 -5.15 2.20
CA PHE A 72 -1.38 -5.81 3.28
C PHE A 72 -2.83 -6.02 2.85
N ALA A 73 -3.45 -5.01 2.24
CA ALA A 73 -4.83 -5.10 1.80
C ALA A 73 -5.04 -6.18 0.74
N VAL A 74 -4.19 -6.23 -0.29
CA VAL A 74 -4.25 -7.26 -1.34
C VAL A 74 -4.10 -8.66 -0.74
N LYS A 75 -3.08 -8.88 0.10
CA LYS A 75 -2.83 -10.19 0.73
C LYS A 75 -3.94 -10.60 1.68
N TYR A 76 -4.49 -9.67 2.47
CA TYR A 76 -5.63 -9.94 3.35
C TYR A 76 -6.85 -10.40 2.54
N GLN A 77 -7.18 -9.71 1.45
CA GLN A 77 -8.29 -10.10 0.58
C GLN A 77 -8.03 -11.46 -0.10
N MET A 78 -6.80 -11.74 -0.52
CA MET A 78 -6.42 -13.04 -1.07
C MET A 78 -6.63 -14.18 -0.07
N GLN A 79 -6.24 -13.98 1.18
CA GLN A 79 -6.44 -14.97 2.25
C GLN A 79 -7.92 -15.17 2.56
N LEU A 80 -8.71 -14.09 2.58
CA LEU A 80 -10.13 -14.12 2.91
C LEU A 80 -10.98 -14.79 1.81
N HIS A 81 -10.77 -14.42 0.56
CA HIS A 81 -11.57 -14.94 -0.57
C HIS A 81 -10.98 -16.23 -1.16
N GLY A 82 -9.69 -16.51 -0.97
CA GLY A 82 -9.02 -17.69 -1.50
C GLY A 82 -9.25 -17.85 -3.00
N LYS A 83 -9.71 -19.04 -3.42
CA LYS A 83 -10.01 -19.38 -4.82
C LYS A 83 -11.42 -18.99 -5.28
N THR A 84 -12.19 -18.24 -4.49
CA THR A 84 -13.59 -17.92 -4.82
C THR A 84 -13.75 -16.75 -5.79
N LEU A 85 -12.69 -15.96 -5.98
CA LEU A 85 -12.66 -14.84 -6.92
C LEU A 85 -12.82 -15.33 -8.36
N LYS A 86 -13.53 -14.56 -9.16
CA LYS A 86 -13.77 -14.82 -10.59
C LYS A 86 -13.38 -13.61 -11.42
N ASP A 87 -13.18 -13.82 -12.73
CA ASP A 87 -12.96 -12.71 -13.64
C ASP A 87 -14.16 -11.75 -13.64
N GLY A 88 -13.86 -10.44 -13.61
CA GLY A 88 -14.86 -9.39 -13.45
C GLY A 88 -15.22 -9.03 -12.01
N ASP A 89 -14.72 -9.75 -11.01
CA ASP A 89 -14.89 -9.36 -9.60
C ASP A 89 -14.03 -8.14 -9.25
N VAL A 90 -14.54 -7.28 -8.37
CA VAL A 90 -13.79 -6.16 -7.78
C VAL A 90 -14.11 -6.05 -6.30
N LEU A 91 -13.07 -5.90 -5.49
CA LEU A 91 -13.15 -5.79 -4.04
C LEU A 91 -12.92 -4.34 -3.58
N MET A 92 -13.58 -3.96 -2.50
CA MET A 92 -13.48 -2.66 -1.82
C MET A 92 -13.17 -2.90 -0.34
N THR A 93 -12.19 -2.18 0.19
CA THR A 93 -11.77 -2.26 1.61
C THR A 93 -11.10 -0.96 2.05
N ASN A 94 -11.25 -0.61 3.33
CA ASN A 94 -10.53 0.49 3.99
C ASN A 94 -10.23 0.22 5.46
N SER A 95 -10.68 -0.93 6.00
CA SER A 95 -10.48 -1.28 7.40
C SER A 95 -9.00 -1.34 7.76
N PRO A 96 -8.57 -0.73 8.88
CA PRO A 96 -7.19 -0.82 9.36
C PRO A 96 -6.68 -2.26 9.52
N HIS A 97 -7.59 -3.18 9.89
CA HIS A 97 -7.30 -4.61 10.07
C HIS A 97 -7.12 -5.35 8.75
N ALA A 98 -7.67 -4.80 7.67
CA ALA A 98 -7.58 -5.31 6.31
C ALA A 98 -6.60 -4.50 5.45
N GLY A 99 -5.58 -3.87 6.07
CA GLY A 99 -4.53 -3.13 5.37
C GLY A 99 -4.87 -1.68 5.00
N GLY A 100 -5.97 -1.13 5.51
CA GLY A 100 -6.26 0.30 5.45
C GLY A 100 -5.25 1.14 6.24
N SER A 101 -5.01 2.37 5.79
CA SER A 101 -4.20 3.38 6.49
C SER A 101 -5.06 4.16 7.49
N HIS A 102 -6.21 4.63 7.02
CA HIS A 102 -7.33 5.19 7.78
C HIS A 102 -8.60 5.02 6.92
N LEU A 103 -9.78 5.25 7.49
CA LEU A 103 -11.03 4.97 6.79
C LEU A 103 -11.27 5.77 5.50
N PRO A 104 -10.84 7.04 5.36
CA PRO A 104 -11.01 7.79 4.11
C PRO A 104 -10.30 7.19 2.89
N ASP A 105 -9.22 6.44 3.11
CA ASP A 105 -8.43 5.85 2.02
C ASP A 105 -9.04 4.52 1.60
N ILE A 106 -9.93 4.55 0.61
CA ILE A 106 -10.62 3.36 0.13
C ILE A 106 -9.77 2.68 -0.95
N THR A 107 -9.47 1.40 -0.73
CA THR A 107 -8.73 0.55 -1.66
C THR A 107 -9.69 -0.28 -2.51
N ILE A 108 -9.56 -0.15 -3.83
CA ILE A 108 -10.23 -0.98 -4.82
C ILE A 108 -9.21 -1.98 -5.38
N ILE A 109 -9.52 -3.27 -5.34
CA ILE A 109 -8.64 -4.36 -5.75
C ILE A 109 -9.33 -5.17 -6.84
N THR A 110 -8.66 -5.35 -7.97
CA THR A 110 -9.17 -6.09 -9.13
C THR A 110 -8.19 -7.20 -9.51
N PRO A 111 -8.57 -8.48 -9.35
CA PRO A 111 -7.77 -9.62 -9.82
C PRO A 111 -7.66 -9.62 -11.35
N VAL A 112 -6.48 -9.99 -11.84
CA VAL A 112 -6.20 -10.16 -13.27
C VAL A 112 -6.08 -11.65 -13.53
N PHE A 113 -7.09 -12.22 -14.19
CA PHE A 113 -7.07 -13.62 -14.63
C PHE A 113 -6.38 -13.78 -15.99
N ASP A 114 -5.66 -14.90 -16.13
CA ASP A 114 -5.27 -15.46 -17.42
C ASP A 114 -6.52 -15.92 -18.18
N THR A 115 -6.51 -15.70 -19.49
CA THR A 115 -7.64 -16.01 -20.37
C THR A 115 -7.75 -17.50 -20.71
N THR A 116 -6.64 -18.24 -20.62
CA THR A 116 -6.58 -19.67 -20.94
C THR A 116 -6.68 -20.52 -19.68
N THR A 117 -5.87 -20.26 -18.65
CA THR A 117 -5.84 -21.07 -17.43
C THR A 117 -6.91 -20.69 -16.42
N HIS A 118 -7.49 -19.49 -16.56
CA HIS A 118 -8.39 -18.90 -15.57
C HIS A 118 -7.78 -18.81 -14.16
N GLU A 119 -6.45 -18.72 -14.07
CA GLU A 119 -5.73 -18.46 -12.83
C GLU A 119 -5.43 -16.96 -12.69
N ILE A 120 -5.30 -16.49 -11.45
CA ILE A 120 -4.90 -15.11 -11.19
C ILE A 120 -3.40 -14.95 -11.46
N ILE A 121 -3.06 -14.05 -12.37
CA ILE A 121 -1.67 -13.78 -12.80
C ILE A 121 -1.11 -12.46 -12.26
N PHE A 122 -1.99 -11.53 -11.86
CA PHE A 122 -1.65 -10.26 -11.21
C PHE A 122 -2.84 -9.75 -10.41
N PHE A 123 -2.63 -8.73 -9.58
CA PHE A 123 -3.69 -7.83 -9.13
C PHE A 123 -3.37 -6.40 -9.53
N THR A 124 -4.42 -5.64 -9.84
CA THR A 124 -4.35 -4.18 -9.92
C THR A 124 -5.08 -3.61 -8.73
N ALA A 125 -4.53 -2.58 -8.11
CA ALA A 125 -5.25 -1.87 -7.05
C ALA A 125 -5.06 -0.37 -7.14
N SER A 126 -6.06 0.36 -6.66
CA SER A 126 -6.01 1.80 -6.47
C SER A 126 -6.52 2.14 -5.09
N ARG A 127 -5.88 3.10 -4.44
CA ARG A 127 -6.32 3.69 -3.18
C ARG A 127 -6.55 5.17 -3.41
N GLY A 128 -7.67 5.70 -2.96
CA GLY A 128 -8.00 7.12 -3.10
C GLY A 128 -8.61 7.65 -1.82
N HIS A 129 -8.29 8.91 -1.49
CA HIS A 129 -8.81 9.59 -0.32
C HIS A 129 -10.18 10.21 -0.61
N HIS A 130 -11.22 9.70 0.05
CA HIS A 130 -12.58 10.19 -0.08
C HIS A 130 -12.87 11.29 0.93
N ALA A 131 -13.46 12.40 0.48
CA ALA A 131 -13.68 13.58 1.31
C ALA A 131 -14.71 13.39 2.43
N ASP A 132 -15.57 12.38 2.32
CA ASP A 132 -16.62 12.08 3.30
C ASP A 132 -16.95 10.60 3.29
N ILE A 133 -16.82 9.97 4.46
CA ILE A 133 -17.12 8.56 4.69
C ILE A 133 -18.16 8.38 5.81
N GLY A 134 -18.85 9.46 6.19
CA GLY A 134 -19.74 9.48 7.35
C GLY A 134 -19.01 9.82 8.65
N GLY A 135 -19.50 9.29 9.77
CA GLY A 135 -18.93 9.53 11.10
C GLY A 135 -19.55 10.74 11.82
N ILE A 136 -18.97 11.12 12.95
CA ILE A 136 -19.53 12.12 13.88
C ILE A 136 -19.42 13.57 13.38
N LEU A 137 -18.54 13.84 12.42
CA LEU A 137 -18.29 15.18 11.89
C LEU A 137 -18.32 15.18 10.36
N PRO A 138 -18.81 16.25 9.70
CA PRO A 138 -18.63 16.43 8.27
C PRO A 138 -17.15 16.53 7.89
N GLY A 139 -16.74 15.79 6.86
CA GLY A 139 -15.37 15.67 6.41
C GLY A 139 -14.86 14.23 6.51
N SER A 140 -13.58 14.02 6.19
CA SER A 140 -12.98 12.69 6.16
C SER A 140 -12.35 12.28 7.50
N MET A 141 -11.98 13.24 8.36
CA MET A 141 -11.23 12.95 9.59
C MET A 141 -11.80 13.75 10.78
N PRO A 142 -12.59 13.13 11.67
CA PRO A 142 -13.04 13.78 12.90
C PRO A 142 -11.87 13.91 13.89
N PRO A 143 -11.41 15.13 14.24
CA PRO A 143 -10.21 15.33 15.04
C PRO A 143 -10.36 14.85 16.50
N THR A 144 -11.58 14.67 16.98
CA THR A 144 -11.90 14.28 18.36
C THR A 144 -12.39 12.84 18.48
N SER A 145 -12.25 12.01 17.44
CA SER A 145 -12.63 10.60 17.54
C SER A 145 -11.76 9.85 18.54
N VAL A 146 -12.41 8.99 19.33
CA VAL A 146 -11.81 8.06 20.27
C VAL A 146 -12.13 6.61 19.89
N SER A 147 -13.15 6.39 19.05
CA SER A 147 -13.50 5.08 18.51
C SER A 147 -13.59 5.06 16.99
N ILE A 148 -13.22 3.95 16.36
CA ILE A 148 -13.30 3.75 14.90
C ILE A 148 -14.72 4.00 14.35
N PHE A 149 -15.75 3.70 15.14
CA PHE A 149 -17.16 3.88 14.75
C PHE A 149 -17.57 5.35 14.63
N GLU A 150 -16.77 6.25 15.20
CA GLU A 150 -16.96 7.69 15.08
C GLU A 150 -16.34 8.23 13.78
N GLU A 151 -15.45 7.46 13.14
CA GLU A 151 -14.70 7.87 11.94
C GLU A 151 -15.44 7.61 10.63
N GLY A 152 -16.47 6.76 10.64
CA GLY A 152 -17.36 6.56 9.48
C GLY A 152 -17.42 5.10 9.01
N ALA A 153 -17.52 4.91 7.71
CA ALA A 153 -17.68 3.59 7.10
C ALA A 153 -16.38 2.76 7.20
N GLU A 154 -16.40 1.74 8.05
CA GLU A 154 -15.36 0.69 8.09
C GLU A 154 -15.78 -0.51 7.25
N ILE A 155 -14.93 -0.88 6.29
CA ILE A 155 -15.19 -1.90 5.28
C ILE A 155 -14.02 -2.89 5.31
N ASP A 156 -14.22 -4.01 6.02
CA ASP A 156 -13.27 -5.12 6.05
C ASP A 156 -13.09 -5.73 4.66
N SER A 157 -14.20 -6.08 4.00
CA SER A 157 -14.23 -6.61 2.65
C SER A 157 -15.63 -6.48 2.06
N PHE A 158 -15.74 -5.87 0.89
CA PHE A 158 -16.97 -5.81 0.11
C PHE A 158 -16.67 -6.10 -1.36
N LYS A 159 -17.36 -7.09 -1.94
CA LYS A 159 -17.32 -7.30 -3.39
C LYS A 159 -18.23 -6.27 -4.07
N ILE A 160 -17.68 -5.10 -4.39
CA ILE A 160 -18.41 -3.99 -5.01
C ILE A 160 -18.80 -4.25 -6.47
N VAL A 161 -18.09 -5.15 -7.15
CA VAL A 161 -18.48 -5.66 -8.47
C VAL A 161 -18.42 -7.18 -8.44
N ASP A 162 -19.53 -7.85 -8.76
CA ASP A 162 -19.60 -9.32 -8.86
C ASP A 162 -19.82 -9.69 -10.33
N GLY A 163 -18.83 -10.36 -10.94
CA GLY A 163 -18.89 -10.75 -12.35
C GLY A 163 -19.19 -9.59 -13.32
N GLY A 164 -18.67 -8.39 -13.06
CA GLY A 164 -18.91 -7.19 -13.88
C GLY A 164 -20.16 -6.39 -13.55
N VAL A 165 -20.96 -6.80 -12.55
CA VAL A 165 -22.16 -6.07 -12.10
C VAL A 165 -21.84 -5.25 -10.85
N PHE A 166 -21.97 -3.93 -10.93
CA PHE A 166 -21.73 -3.00 -9.82
C PHE A 166 -22.87 -3.03 -8.78
N ASP A 167 -22.55 -3.34 -7.53
CA ASP A 167 -23.52 -3.41 -6.43
C ASP A 167 -23.73 -2.04 -5.74
N GLN A 168 -24.60 -1.23 -6.35
CA GLN A 168 -24.94 0.09 -5.82
C GLN A 168 -25.70 0.02 -4.49
N ARG A 169 -26.51 -1.03 -4.27
CA ARG A 169 -27.30 -1.18 -3.03
C ARG A 169 -26.40 -1.57 -1.86
N GLY A 170 -25.45 -2.46 -2.09
CA GLY A 170 -24.42 -2.82 -1.13
C GLY A 170 -23.56 -1.61 -0.78
N LEU A 171 -23.12 -0.83 -1.78
CA LEU A 171 -22.38 0.41 -1.53
C LEU A 171 -23.17 1.37 -0.61
N TYR A 172 -24.46 1.57 -0.88
CA TYR A 172 -25.32 2.40 -0.03
C TYR A 172 -25.42 1.85 1.40
N GLU A 173 -25.52 0.53 1.58
CA GLU A 173 -25.50 -0.09 2.90
C GLU A 173 -24.21 0.24 3.67
N TYR A 174 -23.06 0.00 3.04
CA TYR A 174 -21.74 0.19 3.66
C TYR A 174 -21.45 1.66 3.97
N MET A 175 -21.77 2.58 3.07
CA MET A 175 -21.41 3.98 3.21
C MET A 175 -22.44 4.81 3.96
N ILE A 176 -23.71 4.39 3.99
CA ILE A 176 -24.82 5.17 4.59
C ILE A 176 -25.39 4.46 5.80
N GLU A 177 -25.95 3.27 5.61
CA GLU A 177 -26.80 2.63 6.61
C GLU A 177 -25.98 2.11 7.80
N ARG A 178 -24.80 1.53 7.57
CA ARG A 178 -23.92 1.01 8.63
C ARG A 178 -23.33 2.10 9.53
N PRO A 179 -22.62 3.12 9.01
CA PRO A 179 -22.06 4.19 9.84
C PRO A 179 -23.14 5.00 10.58
N ALA A 180 -24.35 5.15 10.02
CA ALA A 180 -25.45 5.85 10.67
C ALA A 180 -26.08 5.10 11.87
N ARG A 181 -25.71 3.83 12.11
CA ARG A 181 -26.22 3.06 13.27
C ARG A 181 -25.58 3.48 14.59
N TYR A 182 -24.43 4.15 14.53
CA TYR A 182 -23.70 4.54 15.73
C TYR A 182 -24.22 5.89 16.27
N PRO A 183 -24.43 6.02 17.60
CA PRO A 183 -24.93 7.26 18.19
C PRO A 183 -24.06 8.47 17.83
N GLY A 184 -24.67 9.53 17.29
CA GLY A 184 -23.97 10.75 16.90
C GLY A 184 -23.26 10.68 15.55
N SER A 185 -23.12 9.51 14.94
CA SER A 185 -22.57 9.34 13.60
C SER A 185 -23.66 9.48 12.53
N SER A 186 -23.29 9.99 11.36
CA SER A 186 -24.12 9.90 10.16
C SER A 186 -23.48 9.00 9.11
N GLY A 187 -24.28 8.60 8.13
CA GLY A 187 -23.76 8.07 6.87
C GLY A 187 -22.99 9.11 6.07
N CYS A 188 -22.31 8.64 5.02
CA CYS A 188 -21.71 9.48 3.99
C CYS A 188 -22.74 10.48 3.45
N ARG A 189 -22.43 11.76 3.50
CA ARG A 189 -23.35 12.85 3.16
C ARG A 189 -23.26 13.16 1.66
N ASN A 190 -22.10 12.91 1.05
CA ASN A 190 -21.83 13.12 -0.38
C ASN A 190 -21.67 11.81 -1.16
N ILE A 191 -22.61 10.87 -1.01
CA ILE A 191 -22.51 9.54 -1.63
C ILE A 191 -22.39 9.56 -3.15
N ARG A 192 -22.98 10.55 -3.82
CA ARG A 192 -22.89 10.69 -5.28
C ARG A 192 -21.45 10.92 -5.74
N ASP A 193 -20.70 11.73 -4.99
CA ASP A 193 -19.32 12.05 -5.31
C ASP A 193 -18.41 10.85 -5.03
N VAL A 194 -18.62 10.21 -3.88
CA VAL A 194 -17.92 8.97 -3.50
C VAL A 194 -18.18 7.86 -4.51
N GLU A 195 -19.43 7.62 -4.91
CA GLU A 195 -19.78 6.61 -5.91
C GLU A 195 -19.09 6.89 -7.26
N SER A 196 -19.05 8.15 -7.68
CA SER A 196 -18.35 8.55 -8.91
C SER A 196 -16.85 8.27 -8.85
N ASP A 197 -16.21 8.60 -7.73
CA ASP A 197 -14.78 8.37 -7.54
C ASP A 197 -14.44 6.87 -7.38
N LEU A 198 -15.30 6.09 -6.74
CA LEU A 198 -15.14 4.63 -6.67
C LEU A 198 -15.25 4.02 -8.08
N LYS A 199 -16.19 4.48 -8.91
CA LYS A 199 -16.27 4.07 -10.33
C LYS A 199 -15.02 4.48 -11.11
N ALA A 200 -14.45 5.66 -10.82
CA ALA A 200 -13.18 6.08 -11.40
C ALA A 200 -12.01 5.16 -10.98
N GLN A 201 -11.94 4.76 -9.71
CA GLN A 201 -10.97 3.77 -9.21
C GLN A 201 -11.12 2.40 -9.90
N ILE A 202 -12.36 1.91 -10.03
CA ILE A 202 -12.66 0.66 -10.75
C ILE A 202 -12.21 0.76 -12.22
N ALA A 203 -12.52 1.85 -12.90
CA ALA A 203 -12.12 2.08 -14.29
C ALA A 203 -10.59 2.17 -14.44
N ALA A 204 -9.90 2.80 -13.50
CA ALA A 204 -8.45 2.87 -13.47
C ALA A 204 -7.81 1.49 -13.30
N ASN A 205 -8.32 0.67 -12.37
CA ASN A 205 -7.89 -0.72 -12.23
C ASN A 205 -8.11 -1.52 -13.51
N TYR A 206 -9.30 -1.39 -14.10
CA TYR A 206 -9.63 -2.06 -15.36
C TYR A 206 -8.71 -1.63 -16.51
N LYS A 207 -8.26 -0.37 -16.55
CA LYS A 207 -7.23 0.07 -17.50
C LYS A 207 -5.92 -0.69 -17.30
N GLY A 208 -5.52 -0.92 -16.05
CA GLY A 208 -4.38 -1.78 -15.71
C GLY A 208 -4.57 -3.22 -16.19
N VAL A 209 -5.74 -3.81 -15.92
CA VAL A 209 -6.12 -5.16 -16.39
C VAL A 209 -5.97 -5.25 -17.92
N GLN A 210 -6.48 -4.27 -18.67
CA GLN A 210 -6.38 -4.26 -20.13
C GLN A 210 -4.94 -4.19 -20.63
N LEU A 211 -4.08 -3.39 -19.98
CA LEU A 211 -2.67 -3.26 -20.36
C LEU A 211 -1.84 -4.50 -20.01
N LEU A 212 -2.25 -5.27 -18.98
CA LEU A 212 -1.65 -6.54 -18.62
C LEU A 212 -2.16 -7.68 -19.53
N ARG A 213 -3.45 -7.66 -19.89
CA ARG A 213 -4.13 -8.64 -20.75
C ARG A 213 -4.06 -8.35 -22.24
N ALA A 214 -3.27 -7.39 -22.70
CA ALA A 214 -3.21 -7.02 -24.12
C ALA A 214 -2.64 -8.13 -25.04
N SER A 215 -2.67 -9.39 -24.60
CA SER A 215 -2.10 -10.59 -25.19
C SER A 215 -3.05 -11.42 -26.05
N GLU A 216 -4.36 -11.11 -26.19
CA GLU A 216 -5.26 -12.06 -26.90
C GLU A 216 -6.42 -11.50 -27.72
N ARG A 217 -6.66 -10.19 -27.71
CA ARG A 217 -7.60 -9.64 -28.69
C ARG A 217 -6.79 -9.17 -29.87
N GLY A 218 -6.88 -9.91 -30.98
CA GLY A 218 -6.61 -9.43 -32.34
C GLY A 218 -7.53 -8.26 -32.74
N ILE A 219 -7.70 -7.28 -31.85
CA ILE A 219 -8.28 -5.98 -32.14
C ILE A 219 -7.20 -5.25 -32.93
N PHE A 220 -7.33 -5.35 -34.24
CA PHE A 220 -6.66 -4.61 -35.30
C PHE A 220 -6.81 -3.07 -35.20
N PHE A 221 -7.29 -2.55 -34.05
CA PHE A 221 -7.66 -1.15 -33.81
C PHE A 221 -7.18 -0.59 -32.46
N ALA A 222 -6.25 -1.26 -31.77
CA ALA A 222 -5.41 -0.54 -30.81
C ALA A 222 -4.26 0.08 -31.60
N PRO A 223 -4.02 1.40 -31.57
CA PRO A 223 -2.89 1.98 -32.28
C PRO A 223 -1.61 1.27 -31.82
N MET A 224 -0.81 0.88 -32.80
CA MET A 224 0.44 0.11 -32.72
C MET A 224 1.57 0.83 -31.94
N THR A 225 1.19 1.76 -31.06
CA THR A 225 2.07 2.64 -30.26
C THR A 225 1.94 2.37 -28.75
N ALA A 226 1.05 1.45 -28.32
CA ALA A 226 0.80 1.19 -26.91
C ALA A 226 1.85 0.25 -26.29
N HIS A 227 2.80 0.84 -25.54
CA HIS A 227 3.82 0.16 -24.74
C HIS A 227 3.18 -0.56 -23.52
N SER A 228 2.48 -1.68 -23.76
CA SER A 228 1.79 -2.44 -22.72
C SER A 228 2.60 -3.66 -22.24
N VAL A 229 2.24 -4.22 -21.09
CA VAL A 229 2.86 -5.45 -20.55
C VAL A 229 2.32 -6.69 -21.27
N GLY A 230 1.07 -6.68 -21.74
CA GLY A 230 0.49 -7.78 -22.51
C GLY A 230 1.29 -8.12 -23.77
N LEU A 231 1.80 -7.11 -24.48
CA LEU A 231 2.71 -7.33 -25.62
C LEU A 231 4.04 -8.00 -25.22
N VAL A 232 4.50 -7.78 -23.99
CA VAL A 232 5.72 -8.44 -23.47
C VAL A 232 5.43 -9.88 -23.05
N VAL A 233 4.23 -10.15 -22.54
CA VAL A 233 3.78 -11.50 -22.26
C VAL A 233 3.66 -12.30 -23.56
N GLU A 234 3.24 -11.68 -24.67
CA GLU A 234 3.27 -12.31 -26.00
C GLU A 234 4.70 -12.59 -26.48
N GLU A 235 5.62 -11.62 -26.34
CA GLU A 235 6.99 -11.72 -26.86
C GLU A 235 7.90 -12.65 -26.02
N TYR A 236 7.78 -12.61 -24.69
CA TYR A 236 8.68 -13.31 -23.75
C TYR A 236 7.99 -14.44 -22.95
N GLY A 237 6.66 -14.53 -22.97
CA GLY A 237 5.88 -15.48 -22.17
C GLY A 237 5.66 -15.03 -20.72
N LEU A 238 4.50 -15.37 -20.16
CA LEU A 238 4.10 -14.98 -18.80
C LEU A 238 5.12 -15.39 -17.73
N LYS A 239 5.68 -16.59 -17.85
CA LYS A 239 6.70 -17.11 -16.92
C LYS A 239 7.92 -16.19 -16.85
N THR A 240 8.46 -15.79 -18.00
CA THR A 240 9.63 -14.90 -18.08
C THR A 240 9.33 -13.52 -17.49
N VAL A 241 8.11 -13.00 -17.73
CA VAL A 241 7.66 -11.72 -17.17
C VAL A 241 7.61 -11.78 -15.64
N GLN A 242 7.05 -12.85 -15.09
CA GLN A 242 6.98 -13.07 -13.64
C GLN A 242 8.38 -13.33 -13.04
N GLU A 243 9.26 -14.08 -13.71
CA GLU A 243 10.65 -14.28 -13.28
C GLU A 243 11.42 -12.95 -13.20
N ASN A 244 11.32 -12.09 -14.21
CA ASN A 244 11.94 -10.76 -14.18
C ASN A 244 11.37 -9.87 -13.08
N MET A 245 10.09 -10.00 -12.76
CA MET A 245 9.48 -9.33 -11.61
C MET A 245 10.14 -9.77 -10.29
N TYR A 246 10.38 -11.07 -10.07
CA TYR A 246 11.13 -11.54 -8.89
C TYR A 246 12.56 -10.99 -8.87
N HIS A 247 13.23 -10.88 -10.04
CA HIS A 247 14.55 -10.28 -10.13
C HIS A 247 14.57 -8.78 -9.79
N ILE A 248 13.58 -8.02 -10.23
CA ILE A 248 13.42 -6.58 -9.90
C ILE A 248 13.28 -6.41 -8.37
N ARG A 249 12.49 -7.28 -7.72
CA ARG A 249 12.35 -7.29 -6.26
C ARG A 249 13.67 -7.65 -5.57
N ALA A 250 14.34 -8.70 -6.02
CA ALA A 250 15.62 -9.13 -5.45
C ALA A 250 16.71 -8.04 -5.58
N ASN A 251 16.69 -7.24 -6.65
CA ASN A 251 17.60 -6.11 -6.81
C ASN A 251 17.34 -5.02 -5.77
N ALA A 252 16.07 -4.59 -5.62
CA ALA A 252 15.69 -3.56 -4.65
C ALA A 252 16.05 -3.96 -3.21
N GLU A 253 15.84 -5.23 -2.89
CA GLU A 253 16.19 -5.80 -1.62
C GLU A 253 17.71 -5.83 -1.37
N ASN A 254 18.50 -6.22 -2.38
CA ASN A 254 19.96 -6.17 -2.28
C ASN A 254 20.48 -4.75 -2.01
N SER A 255 19.81 -3.72 -2.55
CA SER A 255 20.13 -2.32 -2.24
C SER A 255 19.87 -1.99 -0.77
N VAL A 256 18.71 -2.38 -0.22
CA VAL A 256 18.41 -2.19 1.21
C VAL A 256 19.44 -2.92 2.09
N ARG A 257 19.79 -4.15 1.74
CA ARG A 257 20.81 -4.93 2.46
C ARG A 257 22.19 -4.27 2.47
N ASN A 258 22.58 -3.62 1.37
CA ASN A 258 23.82 -2.85 1.31
C ASN A 258 23.75 -1.61 2.21
N LEU A 259 22.63 -0.89 2.16
CA LEU A 259 22.39 0.26 3.03
C LEU A 259 22.56 -0.10 4.51
N LEU A 260 22.00 -1.23 4.97
CA LEU A 260 22.11 -1.66 6.37
C LEU A 260 23.58 -1.84 6.81
N VAL A 261 24.40 -2.50 5.98
CA VAL A 261 25.83 -2.70 6.25
C VAL A 261 26.56 -1.36 6.27
N ASP A 262 26.27 -0.47 5.32
CA ASP A 262 26.92 0.83 5.24
C ASP A 262 26.52 1.74 6.41
N VAL A 263 25.28 1.64 6.90
CA VAL A 263 24.83 2.35 8.10
C VAL A 263 25.55 1.83 9.34
N ALA A 264 25.61 0.51 9.54
CA ALA A 264 26.31 -0.09 10.67
C ALA A 264 27.79 0.35 10.74
N LYS A 265 28.48 0.32 9.59
CA LYS A 265 29.86 0.80 9.46
C LYS A 265 30.02 2.29 9.79
N ARG A 266 29.11 3.14 9.27
CA ARG A 266 29.14 4.60 9.51
C ARG A 266 28.86 4.93 10.98
N ALA A 267 27.93 4.23 11.61
CA ALA A 267 27.58 4.42 13.01
C ALA A 267 28.63 3.84 13.97
N GLY A 268 29.46 2.89 13.51
CA GLY A 268 30.39 2.17 14.38
C GLY A 268 29.70 1.25 15.39
N SER A 269 28.43 0.94 15.18
CA SER A 269 27.58 0.13 16.05
C SER A 269 26.56 -0.63 15.22
N ASN A 270 26.30 -1.88 15.63
CA ASN A 270 25.24 -2.71 15.08
C ASN A 270 23.90 -2.51 15.80
N VAL A 271 23.88 -1.68 16.84
CA VAL A 271 22.67 -1.31 17.58
C VAL A 271 22.48 0.19 17.49
N LEU A 272 21.34 0.60 16.96
CA LEU A 272 20.92 1.99 16.84
C LEU A 272 19.64 2.19 17.63
N THR A 273 19.46 3.37 18.24
CA THR A 273 18.27 3.66 19.04
C THR A 273 17.82 5.09 18.83
N ALA A 274 16.52 5.28 18.75
CA ALA A 274 15.91 6.61 18.84
C ALA A 274 14.61 6.55 19.62
N VAL A 275 14.31 7.64 20.28
CA VAL A 275 13.01 7.91 20.87
C VAL A 275 12.59 9.32 20.46
N ASP A 276 11.29 9.46 20.24
CA ASP A 276 10.63 10.74 20.08
C ASP A 276 9.20 10.64 20.64
N TYR A 277 8.49 11.76 20.73
CA TYR A 277 7.21 11.84 21.42
C TYR A 277 6.13 12.44 20.53
N LEU A 278 4.90 11.97 20.71
CA LEU A 278 3.71 12.70 20.26
C LEU A 278 3.47 13.90 21.20
N ASP A 279 2.63 14.85 20.78
CA ASP A 279 2.37 16.09 21.53
C ASP A 279 1.75 15.84 22.91
N ASP A 280 1.09 14.69 23.10
CA ASP A 280 0.54 14.25 24.38
C ASP A 280 1.57 13.56 25.30
N GLY A 281 2.83 13.47 24.85
CA GLY A 281 3.92 12.81 25.57
C GLY A 281 4.01 11.30 25.35
N THR A 282 3.19 10.71 24.48
CA THR A 282 3.27 9.28 24.15
C THR A 282 4.58 8.99 23.42
N PRO A 283 5.44 8.08 23.94
CA PRO A 283 6.71 7.77 23.31
C PRO A 283 6.53 6.89 22.07
N ILE A 284 7.30 7.19 21.01
CA ILE A 284 7.60 6.27 19.91
C ILE A 284 9.08 5.92 20.02
N GLN A 285 9.35 4.67 20.35
CA GLN A 285 10.71 4.17 20.59
C GLN A 285 11.07 3.14 19.52
N LEU A 286 12.29 3.23 19.01
CA LEU A 286 12.84 2.29 18.06
C LEU A 286 14.24 1.86 18.49
N ARG A 287 14.45 0.55 18.53
CA ARG A 287 15.77 -0.08 18.56
C ARG A 287 15.98 -0.85 17.27
N VAL A 288 17.06 -0.55 16.56
CA VAL A 288 17.46 -1.26 15.34
C VAL A 288 18.67 -2.12 15.67
N GLU A 289 18.59 -3.41 15.39
CA GLU A 289 19.71 -4.34 15.50
C GLU A 289 20.07 -4.89 14.12
N ILE A 290 21.29 -4.63 13.67
CA ILE A 290 21.79 -4.98 12.34
C ILE A 290 22.72 -6.19 12.45
N ASP A 291 22.43 -7.25 11.70
CA ASP A 291 23.35 -8.37 11.49
C ASP A 291 24.12 -8.14 10.18
N GLU A 292 25.37 -7.67 10.30
CA GLU A 292 26.24 -7.41 9.15
C GLU A 292 26.54 -8.67 8.31
N LYS A 293 26.60 -9.85 8.94
CA LYS A 293 26.92 -11.11 8.24
C LYS A 293 25.74 -11.57 7.40
N ARG A 294 24.54 -11.51 7.97
CA ARG A 294 23.29 -11.86 7.27
C ARG A 294 22.77 -10.72 6.39
N ARG A 295 23.34 -9.52 6.53
CA ARG A 295 22.89 -8.27 5.90
C ARG A 295 21.40 -8.05 6.16
N SER A 296 20.99 -8.19 7.42
CA SER A 296 19.60 -8.08 7.87
C SER A 296 19.48 -7.16 9.07
N ALA A 297 18.26 -6.71 9.38
CA ALA A 297 18.00 -5.89 10.56
C ALA A 297 16.65 -6.21 11.22
N MET A 298 16.62 -6.10 12.54
CA MET A 298 15.41 -6.11 13.36
C MET A 298 15.12 -4.68 13.82
N LEU A 299 13.93 -4.18 13.52
CA LEU A 299 13.40 -2.90 13.99
C LEU A 299 12.39 -3.21 15.10
N ASP A 300 12.81 -3.06 16.34
CA ASP A 300 12.00 -3.33 17.52
C ASP A 300 11.43 -2.03 18.10
N PHE A 301 10.11 -1.89 18.05
CA PHE A 301 9.37 -0.76 18.60
C PHE A 301 9.00 -0.94 20.08
N GLU A 302 9.53 -1.95 20.77
CA GLU A 302 9.35 -2.14 22.21
C GLU A 302 9.72 -0.87 22.99
N GLY A 303 8.88 -0.51 23.98
CA GLY A 303 8.96 0.75 24.72
C GLY A 303 8.09 1.89 24.15
N THR A 304 7.49 1.69 22.97
CA THR A 304 6.46 2.58 22.44
C THR A 304 5.20 2.57 23.33
N GLY A 305 4.57 3.74 23.48
CA GLY A 305 3.43 3.93 24.38
C GLY A 305 2.21 3.09 24.04
N CYS A 306 1.32 2.89 25.02
CA CYS A 306 0.07 2.15 24.81
C CYS A 306 -0.84 2.86 23.82
N GLU A 307 -1.87 2.15 23.34
CA GLU A 307 -2.99 2.77 22.62
C GLU A 307 -3.50 4.02 23.37
N VAL A 308 -3.76 5.09 22.62
CA VAL A 308 -4.26 6.36 23.17
C VAL A 308 -5.77 6.46 22.98
N ARG A 309 -6.45 7.09 23.95
CA ARG A 309 -7.87 7.43 23.84
C ARG A 309 -8.03 8.67 22.95
N GLY A 310 -7.86 8.47 21.66
CA GLY A 310 -7.90 9.48 20.60
C GLY A 310 -7.66 8.81 19.24
N ASN A 311 -7.39 9.62 18.22
CA ASN A 311 -7.26 9.14 16.84
C ASN A 311 -5.81 9.08 16.34
N LEU A 312 -4.82 9.34 17.21
CA LEU A 312 -3.40 9.25 16.88
C LEU A 312 -2.88 7.80 16.79
N ASN A 313 -3.74 6.79 16.95
CA ASN A 313 -3.32 5.41 16.83
C ASN A 313 -3.02 5.06 15.37
N ALA A 314 -1.82 4.58 15.09
CA ALA A 314 -1.37 4.17 13.76
C ALA A 314 -1.54 2.65 13.59
N PRO A 315 -2.28 2.18 12.58
CA PRO A 315 -2.35 0.76 12.23
C PRO A 315 -0.97 0.20 11.86
N ILE A 316 -0.77 -1.11 12.06
CA ILE A 316 0.48 -1.81 11.71
C ILE A 316 0.89 -1.55 10.25
N SER A 317 -0.07 -1.51 9.33
CA SER A 317 0.14 -1.22 7.92
C SER A 317 0.83 0.15 7.68
N VAL A 318 0.51 1.16 8.51
CA VAL A 318 1.12 2.50 8.48
C VAL A 318 2.55 2.46 8.98
N VAL A 319 2.82 1.70 10.07
CA VAL A 319 4.18 1.54 10.62
C VAL A 319 5.13 0.94 9.59
N HIS A 320 4.70 -0.15 8.94
CA HIS A 320 5.49 -0.78 7.89
C HIS A 320 5.72 0.18 6.73
N SER A 321 4.68 0.91 6.29
CA SER A 321 4.80 1.88 5.20
C SER A 321 5.79 3.01 5.52
N ALA A 322 5.81 3.51 6.76
CA ALA A 322 6.76 4.51 7.22
C ALA A 322 8.21 3.98 7.22
N VAL A 323 8.43 2.75 7.71
CA VAL A 323 9.75 2.09 7.67
C VAL A 323 10.24 1.95 6.23
N ILE A 324 9.37 1.46 5.34
CA ILE A 324 9.68 1.24 3.92
C ILE A 324 10.04 2.55 3.22
N TYR A 325 9.27 3.60 3.48
CA TYR A 325 9.56 4.93 2.98
C TYR A 325 10.97 5.38 3.41
N CYS A 326 11.32 5.20 4.68
CA CYS A 326 12.65 5.57 5.19
C CYS A 326 13.76 4.77 4.50
N MET A 327 13.59 3.45 4.35
CA MET A 327 14.58 2.60 3.66
C MET A 327 14.77 3.07 2.21
N ARG A 328 13.68 3.38 1.50
CA ARG A 328 13.78 3.89 0.13
C ARG A 328 14.39 5.28 0.05
N ALA A 329 14.05 6.18 0.97
CA ALA A 329 14.53 7.56 0.98
C ALA A 329 16.04 7.64 1.29
N MET A 330 16.57 6.70 2.08
CA MET A 330 17.99 6.62 2.39
C MET A 330 18.85 5.97 1.29
N LEU A 331 18.21 5.39 0.27
CA LEU A 331 18.90 4.76 -0.85
C LEU A 331 19.23 5.78 -1.95
N ASP A 332 20.52 6.00 -2.18
CA ASP A 332 21.06 6.82 -3.27
C ASP A 332 21.19 6.00 -4.58
N VAL A 333 20.14 5.25 -4.90
CA VAL A 333 20.05 4.47 -6.14
C VAL A 333 18.66 4.61 -6.75
N GLU A 334 18.61 4.67 -8.08
CA GLU A 334 17.37 4.74 -8.82
C GLU A 334 16.73 3.35 -8.92
N ILE A 335 16.13 2.91 -7.81
CA ILE A 335 15.34 1.68 -7.76
C ILE A 335 13.83 2.00 -7.65
N PRO A 336 12.96 1.22 -8.31
CA PRO A 336 11.53 1.33 -8.10
C PRO A 336 11.16 0.89 -6.67
N LEU A 337 10.11 1.48 -6.12
CA LEU A 337 9.59 1.09 -4.81
C LEU A 337 8.69 -0.13 -4.97
N ASN A 338 9.15 -1.30 -4.51
CA ASN A 338 8.46 -2.58 -4.65
C ASN A 338 8.65 -3.47 -3.42
N ALA A 339 8.12 -4.70 -3.47
CA ALA A 339 8.20 -5.69 -2.40
C ALA A 339 9.62 -6.05 -1.92
N GLY A 340 10.66 -5.84 -2.73
CA GLY A 340 12.05 -5.98 -2.31
C GLY A 340 12.49 -4.94 -1.26
N CYS A 341 11.89 -3.75 -1.27
CA CYS A 341 12.09 -2.77 -0.21
C CYS A 341 11.21 -3.04 1.03
N LEU A 342 10.27 -4.00 0.95
CA LEU A 342 9.27 -4.23 1.98
C LEU A 342 9.78 -5.15 3.09
N VAL A 343 9.23 -4.92 4.28
CA VAL A 343 9.32 -5.82 5.43
C VAL A 343 8.42 -7.04 5.13
N PRO A 344 8.94 -8.27 5.04
CA PRO A 344 8.10 -9.46 4.85
C PRO A 344 7.07 -9.58 5.98
N LEU A 345 5.85 -9.95 5.61
CA LEU A 345 4.72 -10.12 6.54
C LEU A 345 4.81 -11.43 7.35
N ASP A 346 5.38 -12.48 6.77
CA ASP A 346 5.17 -13.85 7.22
C ASP A 346 6.45 -14.57 7.68
N GLY A 347 7.50 -13.84 8.09
CA GLY A 347 8.68 -14.45 8.75
C GLY A 347 9.35 -15.60 7.96
N GLY A 348 9.27 -15.58 6.63
CA GLY A 348 9.85 -16.63 5.79
C GLY A 348 11.37 -16.77 5.99
N GLU A 349 11.92 -17.94 5.63
CA GLU A 349 13.30 -18.40 5.93
C GLU A 349 14.47 -17.43 5.57
N LEU A 350 14.19 -16.36 4.84
CA LEU A 350 15.11 -15.24 4.60
C LEU A 350 14.59 -13.96 5.27
N GLU A 351 14.50 -13.92 6.61
CA GLU A 351 14.17 -12.69 7.34
C GLU A 351 15.28 -11.64 7.18
N ARG A 352 14.97 -10.55 6.45
CA ARG A 352 15.96 -9.53 6.01
C ARG A 352 15.74 -8.21 6.73
N LEU A 353 14.48 -7.82 6.86
CA LEU A 353 14.05 -6.69 7.65
C LEU A 353 12.84 -7.18 8.45
N THR A 354 12.96 -7.23 9.77
CA THR A 354 11.84 -7.67 10.63
C THR A 354 11.40 -6.47 11.45
N VAL A 355 10.10 -6.19 11.47
CA VAL A 355 9.52 -5.11 12.29
C VAL A 355 8.72 -5.74 13.41
N ARG A 356 9.17 -5.51 14.65
CA ARG A 356 8.47 -5.94 15.85
C ARG A 356 7.74 -4.76 16.44
N ILE A 357 6.43 -4.89 16.60
CA ILE A 357 5.56 -3.85 17.16
C ILE A 357 4.90 -4.40 18.43
N PRO A 358 4.99 -3.69 19.57
CA PRO A 358 4.30 -4.12 20.78
C PRO A 358 2.78 -4.11 20.56
N LYS A 359 2.11 -5.20 20.93
CA LYS A 359 0.64 -5.32 20.84
C LYS A 359 -0.04 -4.28 21.76
N ASN A 360 -1.22 -3.81 21.37
CA ASN A 360 -2.01 -2.82 22.11
C ASN A 360 -1.23 -1.51 22.39
N SER A 361 -0.31 -1.15 21.49
CA SER A 361 0.41 0.12 21.49
C SER A 361 -0.25 1.12 20.56
N VAL A 362 0.18 2.38 20.61
CA VAL A 362 -0.22 3.40 19.64
C VAL A 362 0.13 3.03 18.19
N LEU A 363 1.02 2.05 17.97
CA LEU A 363 1.43 1.53 16.66
C LEU A 363 0.80 0.17 16.29
N SER A 364 0.04 -0.42 17.20
CA SER A 364 -0.73 -1.64 16.99
C SER A 364 -1.99 -1.56 17.86
N PRO A 365 -2.90 -0.64 17.54
CA PRO A 365 -4.11 -0.45 18.33
C PRO A 365 -5.07 -1.63 18.22
N SER A 366 -6.01 -1.67 19.15
CA SER A 366 -7.17 -2.54 19.18
C SER A 366 -8.15 -2.21 18.06
N ARG A 367 -9.10 -3.13 17.82
CA ARG A 367 -10.04 -3.00 16.70
C ARG A 367 -10.97 -1.78 16.79
N THR A 368 -11.19 -1.29 18.00
CA THR A 368 -12.20 -0.26 18.27
C THR A 368 -11.61 1.13 18.36
N ALA A 369 -10.28 1.26 18.34
CA ALA A 369 -9.60 2.53 18.47
C ALA A 369 -9.77 3.40 17.23
N ALA A 370 -9.91 4.71 17.42
CA ALA A 370 -9.84 5.69 16.35
C ALA A 370 -8.41 5.76 15.78
N VAL A 371 -8.27 5.95 14.46
CA VAL A 371 -6.98 5.88 13.75
C VAL A 371 -6.74 6.99 12.74
N CYS A 372 -7.70 7.89 12.48
CA CYS A 372 -7.57 8.84 11.37
C CYS A 372 -6.35 9.76 11.51
N GLY A 373 -6.03 10.21 12.73
CA GLY A 373 -4.84 11.01 13.03
C GLY A 373 -3.54 10.21 12.95
N GLY A 374 -3.58 8.89 13.16
CA GLY A 374 -2.42 8.01 13.10
C GLY A 374 -1.77 7.97 11.72
N ASN A 375 -2.57 8.01 10.66
CA ASN A 375 -2.08 8.03 9.28
C ASN A 375 -1.38 9.34 8.90
N VAL A 376 -1.83 10.48 9.44
CA VAL A 376 -1.33 11.81 9.03
C VAL A 376 -0.33 12.44 10.00
N LEU A 377 -0.38 12.11 11.29
CA LEU A 377 0.49 12.70 12.32
C LEU A 377 1.47 11.67 12.87
N THR A 378 0.98 10.56 13.42
CA THR A 378 1.83 9.53 14.04
C THR A 378 2.77 8.90 13.02
N SER A 379 2.32 8.70 11.77
CA SER A 379 3.17 8.23 10.67
C SER A 379 4.41 9.11 10.46
N GLN A 380 4.28 10.43 10.55
CA GLN A 380 5.41 11.36 10.44
C GLN A 380 6.39 11.18 11.60
N ARG A 381 5.87 10.99 12.83
CA ARG A 381 6.72 10.73 14.00
C ARG A 381 7.46 9.40 13.89
N ILE A 382 6.83 8.36 13.32
CA ILE A 382 7.52 7.09 13.03
C ILE A 382 8.67 7.33 12.04
N VAL A 383 8.42 8.08 10.97
CA VAL A 383 9.46 8.44 9.98
C VAL A 383 10.61 9.19 10.66
N ASP A 384 10.31 10.19 11.48
CA ASP A 384 11.31 10.96 12.23
C ASP A 384 12.16 10.05 13.15
N VAL A 385 11.53 9.14 13.89
CA VAL A 385 12.22 8.18 14.77
C VAL A 385 13.12 7.24 13.98
N VAL A 386 12.65 6.72 12.84
CA VAL A 386 13.45 5.84 11.97
C VAL A 386 14.64 6.60 11.40
N LEU A 387 14.43 7.77 10.78
CA LEU A 387 15.53 8.55 10.21
C LEU A 387 16.54 9.03 11.27
N LYS A 388 16.05 9.37 12.47
CA LYS A 388 16.88 9.70 13.64
C LYS A 388 17.70 8.50 14.11
N ALA A 389 17.12 7.30 14.23
CA ALA A 389 17.86 6.09 14.59
C ALA A 389 18.97 5.77 13.59
N PHE A 390 18.71 5.99 12.30
CA PHE A 390 19.68 5.75 11.22
C PHE A 390 20.69 6.89 11.03
N HIS A 391 20.59 7.97 11.81
CA HIS A 391 21.42 9.18 11.69
C HIS A 391 21.40 9.76 10.25
N ALA A 392 20.27 9.60 9.54
CA ALA A 392 20.16 9.97 8.13
C ALA A 392 19.91 11.47 7.91
N CYS A 393 19.09 12.08 8.77
CA CYS A 393 18.84 13.53 8.78
C CYS A 393 18.38 13.99 10.18
N ALA A 394 18.35 15.31 10.39
CA ALA A 394 17.72 15.88 11.57
C ALA A 394 16.19 15.80 11.45
N ALA A 395 15.54 15.14 12.41
CA ALA A 395 14.08 14.98 12.55
C ALA A 395 13.37 16.34 12.73
N SER A 396 13.31 17.12 11.66
CA SER A 396 12.92 18.55 11.68
C SER A 396 11.61 18.84 10.95
N GLN A 397 11.04 17.87 10.24
CA GLN A 397 9.93 18.07 9.31
C GLN A 397 8.59 17.49 9.80
N GLY A 398 8.56 16.75 10.92
CA GLY A 398 7.32 16.28 11.53
C GLY A 398 6.43 17.45 12.01
N CYS A 399 5.14 17.38 11.66
CA CYS A 399 4.15 18.43 11.93
C CYS A 399 3.72 18.56 13.42
N THR A 400 4.02 17.57 14.26
CA THR A 400 3.71 17.62 15.70
C THR A 400 4.94 18.15 16.45
N LYS A 401 4.81 19.14 17.31
CA LYS A 401 5.92 19.68 18.11
C LYS A 401 5.43 20.13 19.46
#